data_AF-A0A932YTS0-F1
#
_entry.id   AF-A0A932YTS0-F1
#
_cell.length_a   1.000
_cell.length_b   1.000
_cell.length_c   1.000
_cell.angle_alpha   90.00
_cell.angle_beta   90.00
_cell.angle_gamma   90.00
#
_symmetry.space_group_name_H-M   'P 1'
#
loop_
_entity.id
_entity.type
_entity.pdbx_description
1 polymer ?
#
loop_
_entity_poly.entity_id
_entity_poly.type
_entity_poly.pdbx_seq_one_letter_code
_entity_poly.pdbx_strand_id
1 'polypeptide(L)' 'LVLVKDLLERKTQYPLIAKIANLHPFVVKKAWEACRSFSLAELKKIYQKIFQADLDAKTGRMEPEVALDLLLASI' A
#
# COMPACT_ATOMS: atom_id res chain seq x y z
N LEU A 1 -3.30 -2.66 -0.67
CA LEU A 1 -3.70 -1.56 -1.57
C LEU A 1 -3.20 -1.78 -3.01
N VAL A 2 -1.90 -2.03 -3.22
CA VAL A 2 -1.30 -2.24 -4.56
C VAL A 2 -2.09 -3.24 -5.42
N LEU A 3 -2.40 -4.42 -4.88
CA LEU A 3 -3.16 -5.46 -5.60
C LEU A 3 -4.55 -4.97 -6.05
N VAL A 4 -5.27 -4.29 -5.16
CA VAL A 4 -6.61 -3.75 -5.46
C VAL A 4 -6.51 -2.66 -6.53
N LYS A 5 -5.51 -1.76 -6.45
CA LYS A 5 -5.28 -0.72 -7.45
C LYS A 5 -4.97 -1.30 -8.84
N ASP A 6 -4.08 -2.30 -8.92
CA ASP A 6 -3.74 -2.97 -10.18
C ASP A 6 -4.98 -3.62 -10.83
N LEU A 7 -5.80 -4.32 -10.04
CA LEU A 7 -7.04 -4.93 -10.54
C LEU A 7 -8.08 -3.90 -11.00
N LEU A 8 -8.16 -2.75 -10.33
CA LEU A 8 -9.02 -1.64 -10.73
C LEU A 8 -8.57 -0.99 -12.04
N GLU A 9 -7.26 -0.77 -12.22
CA GLU A 9 -6.70 -0.22 -13.46
C GLU A 9 -6.92 -1.16 -14.66
N ARG A 10 -6.94 -2.49 -14.41
CA ARG A 10 -7.31 -3.52 -15.38
C ARG A 10 -8.82 -3.57 -15.68
N LYS A 11 -9.64 -2.68 -15.11
CA LYS A 11 -11.11 -2.64 -15.24
C LYS A 11 -11.82 -3.92 -14.79
N THR A 12 -11.24 -4.62 -13.81
CA THR A 12 -11.84 -5.83 -13.24
C THR A 12 -13.11 -5.49 -12.47
N GLN A 13 -14.15 -6.31 -12.57
CA GLN A 13 -15.40 -6.11 -11.84
C GLN A 13 -15.21 -6.29 -10.33
N TYR A 14 -15.88 -5.46 -9.53
CA TYR A 14 -15.77 -5.45 -8.06
C TYR A 14 -15.94 -6.82 -7.38
N PRO A 15 -16.94 -7.67 -7.74
CA PRO A 15 -17.10 -8.99 -7.11
C PRO A 15 -15.91 -9.92 -7.40
N LEU A 16 -15.32 -9.78 -8.59
CA LEU A 16 -14.17 -10.56 -9.00
C LEU A 16 -12.89 -10.08 -8.27
N ILE A 17 -12.77 -8.79 -7.97
CA ILE A 17 -11.66 -8.25 -7.15
C ILE A 17 -11.66 -8.87 -5.75
N ALA A 18 -12.82 -8.98 -5.09
CA ALA A 18 -12.90 -9.60 -3.76
C ALA A 18 -12.46 -11.07 -3.78
N LYS A 19 -12.85 -11.80 -4.84
CA LYS A 19 -12.46 -13.19 -5.04
C LYS A 19 -10.97 -13.35 -5.34
N ILE A 20 -10.41 -12.55 -6.24
CA ILE A 20 -8.98 -12.60 -6.63
C ILE A 20 -8.09 -12.17 -5.47
N ALA A 21 -8.44 -11.07 -4.79
CA ALA A 21 -7.66 -10.57 -3.67
C ALA A 21 -7.84 -11.43 -2.40
N ASN A 22 -8.80 -12.37 -2.39
CA ASN A 22 -9.19 -13.16 -1.23
C ASN A 22 -9.48 -12.27 0.00
N LEU A 23 -10.15 -11.14 -0.23
CA LEU A 23 -10.48 -10.15 0.78
C LEU A 23 -11.99 -10.07 0.95
N HIS A 24 -12.42 -9.90 2.20
CA HIS A 24 -13.83 -9.64 2.50
C HIS A 24 -14.30 -8.37 1.77
N PRO A 25 -15.54 -8.33 1.21
CA PRO A 25 -16.03 -7.18 0.43
C PRO A 25 -15.91 -5.83 1.14
N PHE A 26 -16.03 -5.81 2.47
CA PHE A 26 -15.82 -4.61 3.28
C PHE A 26 -14.39 -4.07 3.21
N VAL A 27 -13.38 -4.95 3.22
CA VAL A 27 -11.97 -4.57 3.11
C VAL A 27 -11.65 -4.07 1.71
N VAL A 28 -12.24 -4.70 0.69
CA VAL A 28 -12.12 -4.24 -0.71
C VAL A 28 -12.74 -2.85 -0.87
N LYS A 29 -13.88 -2.57 -0.24
CA LYS A 29 -14.52 -1.24 -0.29
C LYS A 29 -13.59 -0.16 0.28
N LYS A 30 -13.02 -0.40 1.46
CA LYS A 30 -12.06 0.51 2.09
C LYS A 30 -10.82 0.71 1.22
N ALA A 31 -10.28 -0.38 0.68
CA ALA A 31 -9.13 -0.32 -0.20
C ALA A 31 -9.45 0.45 -1.49
N TRP A 32 -10.65 0.28 -2.04
CA TRP A 32 -11.11 0.98 -3.23
C TRP A 32 -11.19 2.48 -3.01
N GLU A 33 -11.79 2.92 -1.91
CA GLU A 33 -11.85 4.33 -1.51
C GLU A 33 -10.44 4.93 -1.37
N ALA A 34 -9.54 4.23 -0.68
CA ALA A 34 -8.14 4.67 -0.53
C ALA A 34 -7.37 4.71 -1.86
N CYS A 35 -7.61 3.77 -2.77
CA CYS A 35 -6.97 3.72 -4.09
C CYS A 35 -7.35 4.87 -5.03
N ARG A 36 -8.39 5.66 -4.71
CA ARG A 36 -8.75 6.85 -5.49
C ARG A 36 -7.76 8.00 -5.32
N SER A 37 -7.08 8.07 -4.17
CA SER A 37 -6.15 9.14 -3.84
C SER A 37 -4.71 8.89 -4.34
N PHE A 38 -4.43 7.71 -4.88
CA PHE A 38 -3.08 7.32 -5.29
C PHE A 38 -3.08 6.63 -6.65
N SER A 39 -2.11 6.92 -7.49
CA SER A 39 -1.76 6.13 -8.66
C SER A 39 -1.06 4.83 -8.28
N LEU A 40 -1.06 3.83 -9.16
CA LEU A 40 -0.31 2.59 -8.92
C LEU A 40 1.20 2.86 -8.77
N ALA A 41 1.75 3.83 -9.49
CA ALA A 41 3.15 4.21 -9.40
C ALA A 41 3.50 4.82 -8.04
N GLU A 42 2.65 5.70 -7.50
CA GLU A 42 2.81 6.28 -6.15
C GLU A 42 2.73 5.21 -5.07
N LEU A 43 1.75 4.30 -5.14
CA LEU A 43 1.64 3.19 -4.19
C LEU A 43 2.90 2.32 -4.19
N LYS A 44 3.49 2.03 -5.35
CA LYS A 44 4.75 1.29 -5.44
C LYS A 44 5.90 2.04 -4.76
N LYS A 45 6.01 3.35 -4.97
CA LYS A 45 7.02 4.19 -4.31
C LYS A 45 6.85 4.21 -2.79
N ILE A 46 5.61 4.34 -2.30
CA ILE A 46 5.32 4.29 -0.86
C ILE A 46 5.74 2.94 -0.27
N TYR A 47 5.43 1.83 -0.93
CA TYR A 47 5.85 0.49 -0.49
C TYR A 47 7.38 0.33 -0.46
N GLN A 48 8.10 0.91 -1.43
CA GLN A 48 9.57 0.93 -1.41
C GLN A 48 10.11 1.73 -0.21
N LYS A 49 9.51 2.88 0.11
CA LYS A 49 9.89 3.68 1.29
C LYS A 49 9.64 2.93 2.60
N ILE A 50 8.49 2.25 2.72
CA ILE A 50 8.17 1.41 3.88
C ILE A 50 9.22 0.32 4.04
N PHE A 51 9.59 -0.36 2.96
CA PHE A 51 10.61 -1.40 2.98
C PHE A 51 11.97 -0.87 3.42
N GLN A 52 12.38 0.29 2.90
CA GLN A 52 13.65 0.91 3.26
C GLN A 52 13.67 1.29 4.75
N ALA A 53 12.60 1.91 5.26
CA ALA A 53 12.48 2.25 6.67
C ALA A 53 12.54 1.01 7.59
N ASP A 54 11.86 -0.08 7.23
CA ASP A 54 11.92 -1.35 7.97
C ASP A 54 13.32 -1.97 7.95
N LEU A 55 14.00 -1.91 6.79
CA LEU A 55 15.37 -2.40 6.64
C LEU A 55 16.35 -1.60 7.50
N ASP A 56 16.25 -0.28 7.47
CA ASP A 56 17.14 0.61 8.24
C ASP A 56 16.93 0.42 9.75
N ALA A 57 15.68 0.26 10.18
CA ALA A 57 15.34 -0.06 11.57
C ALA A 57 15.88 -1.43 12.00
N LYS A 58 15.66 -2.48 11.20
CA LYS A 58 16.09 -3.86 11.55
C LYS A 58 17.59 -4.09 11.46
N THR A 59 18.30 -3.28 10.68
CA THR A 59 19.77 -3.36 10.56
C THR A 59 20.50 -2.43 11.53
N GLY A 60 19.78 -1.68 12.37
CA GLY A 60 20.36 -0.74 13.33
C GLY A 60 20.98 0.49 12.67
N ARG A 61 20.64 0.77 11.40
CA ARG A 61 21.05 2.02 10.71
C ARG A 61 20.28 3.23 11.23
N MET A 62 19.08 3.01 11.76
CA MET A 62 18.23 4.04 12.32
C MET A 62 17.38 3.46 13.45
N GLU A 63 17.07 4.28 14.46
CA GLU A 63 16.11 3.90 15.49
C GLU A 63 14.70 3.73 14.89
N PRO A 64 13.93 2.69 15.27
CA PRO A 64 12.63 2.40 14.66
C PRO A 64 11.63 3.57 14.73
N GLU A 65 11.63 4.32 15.83
CA GLU A 65 10.76 5.49 16.02
C GLU A 65 11.10 6.61 15.01
N VAL A 66 12.39 6.90 14.85
CA VAL A 66 12.88 7.91 13.90
C VAL A 66 12.62 7.48 12.45
N ALA A 67 12.80 6.19 12.14
CA ALA A 67 12.52 5.64 10.82
C ALA A 67 11.03 5.78 10.46
N LEU A 68 10.14 5.59 11.43
CA LEU A 68 8.71 5.77 11.25
C LEU A 68 8.34 7.24 11.04
N ASP A 69 8.90 8.15 11.84
CA ASP A 69 8.64 9.59 11.72
C ASP A 69 9.06 10.13 10.34
N LEU A 70 10.26 9.75 9.87
CA LEU A 70 10.74 10.15 8.54
C LEU A 70 9.91 9.54 7.40
N LEU A 71 9.47 8.29 7.56
CA LEU A 71 8.57 7.66 6.59
C LEU A 71 7.28 8.47 6.45
N LEU A 72 6.62 8.80 7.57
CA LEU A 72 5.37 9.55 7.60
C LEU A 72 5.53 10.97 7.04
N ALA A 73 6.63 11.66 7.33
CA ALA A 73 6.92 12.99 6.78
C ALA A 73 7.16 12.99 5.26
N SER A 74 7.43 11.83 4.66
CA SER A 74 7.80 11.71 3.25
C SER A 74 6.67 11.21 2.33
N ILE A 75 5.53 10.80 2.88
CA ILE A 75 4.37 10.26 2.16
C ILE A 75 3.35 11.37 1.93
#